data_AF-A0A957KAI7-F1
#
_entry.id   AF-A0A957KAI7-F1
#
_cell.length_a   1.000
_cell.length_b   1.000
_cell.length_c   1.000
_cell.angle_alpha   90.00
_cell.angle_beta   90.00
_cell.angle_gamma   90.00
#
_symmetry.space_group_name_H-M   'P 1'
#
loop_
_entity.id
_entity.type
_entity.pdbx_description
1 polymer ?
#
loop_
_entity_poly.entity_id
_entity_poly.type
_entity_poly.pdbx_seq_one_letter_code
_entity_poly.pdbx_strand_id
1 'polypeptide(L)'
;AAILGSFALLVSYTFWSQAVIAEVYTVGTLWWVLVMLALWYWGQLPSKRQGWLFAAALLSGLSFGVHLYSVLIAPAALLYFVWIVRSNRPNSGQESAGVEQRSFAAISPLLVGLAGAAVGLGLFLLSFYIIDVRQSATGYDYTAQYPSGTAWGVTAADMQTFWQRLYQTLSAPQWQSAMFPGGPLFMVTRLATFLFRLIVFEFGLVSIAAAIIGWFAIRRQNRPIAYFMLTGFLTVLVLVINYDPGDKHIFYLPSYIVLVVAAMAGFDHLLNRAEQRLWTQKPWGKAAVALIFVLLIGQHFWPARLVALVEGKASFVTETYPYPVDDLTAPRRYAEAIANGLPDDAFVLLEWRTLYAVYYVTAVEQERMGIEMAEPTPYRTEGQVQPPLIAQIKEDLRAGRPVFTDNRYDLPQYFNLQREPNGLYSLSLRE
;
A
#
# COMPACT_ATOMS: atom_id res chain seq x y z
N ALA A 1 11.33 -3.05 -24.51
CA ALA A 1 10.96 -3.83 -23.31
C ALA A 1 10.50 -2.94 -22.17
N ALA A 2 11.40 -2.15 -21.53
CA ALA A 2 11.04 -1.28 -20.40
C ALA A 2 9.85 -0.36 -20.70
N ILE A 3 9.88 0.37 -21.83
CA ILE A 3 8.76 1.23 -22.29
C ILE A 3 7.44 0.45 -22.37
N LEU A 4 7.45 -0.78 -22.89
CA LEU A 4 6.24 -1.60 -23.03
C LEU A 4 5.66 -2.02 -21.68
N GLY A 5 6.52 -2.41 -20.72
CA GLY A 5 6.06 -2.74 -19.38
C GLY A 5 5.56 -1.52 -18.60
N SER A 6 6.27 -0.39 -18.70
CA SER A 6 5.82 0.87 -18.11
C SER A 6 4.50 1.35 -18.73
N PHE A 7 4.33 1.18 -20.04
CA PHE A 7 3.07 1.48 -20.71
C PHE A 7 1.93 0.56 -20.24
N ALA A 8 2.19 -0.73 -20.02
CA ALA A 8 1.20 -1.66 -19.46
C ALA A 8 0.76 -1.27 -18.05
N LEU A 9 1.67 -0.76 -17.19
CA LEU A 9 1.29 -0.16 -15.90
C LEU A 9 0.52 1.13 -16.06
N LEU A 10 0.94 2.00 -16.99
CA LEU A 10 0.30 3.29 -17.22
C LEU A 10 -1.18 3.14 -17.56
N VAL A 11 -1.58 2.12 -18.33
CA VAL A 11 -2.98 1.92 -18.73
C VAL A 11 -3.80 1.03 -17.78
N SER A 12 -3.14 0.42 -16.78
CA SER A 12 -3.78 -0.44 -15.78
C SER A 12 -4.76 0.36 -14.93
N TYR A 13 -5.93 -0.23 -14.69
CA TYR A 13 -7.01 0.39 -13.92
C TYR A 13 -6.55 0.78 -12.51
N THR A 14 -6.01 -0.18 -11.76
CA THR A 14 -5.71 0.00 -10.33
C THR A 14 -4.44 0.83 -10.14
N PHE A 15 -3.42 0.63 -10.99
CA PHE A 15 -2.19 1.40 -10.87
C PHE A 15 -2.42 2.90 -11.15
N TRP A 16 -3.16 3.23 -12.23
CA TRP A 16 -3.48 4.63 -12.52
C TRP A 16 -4.34 5.22 -11.40
N SER A 17 -5.44 4.56 -10.99
CA SER A 17 -6.37 5.13 -10.01
C SER A 17 -5.67 5.51 -8.70
N GLN A 18 -4.74 4.67 -8.23
CA GLN A 18 -3.99 4.94 -7.01
C GLN A 18 -2.87 5.97 -7.19
N ALA A 19 -2.31 6.11 -8.40
CA ALA A 19 -1.27 7.09 -8.70
C ALA A 19 -1.77 8.54 -8.68
N VAL A 20 -3.08 8.78 -8.81
CA VAL A 20 -3.70 10.13 -8.82
C VAL A 20 -4.38 10.50 -7.51
N ILE A 21 -4.34 9.62 -6.50
CA ILE A 21 -4.93 9.83 -5.18
C ILE A 21 -3.80 9.86 -4.14
N ALA A 22 -3.91 10.76 -3.16
CA ALA A 22 -3.00 10.81 -2.03
C ALA A 22 -3.34 9.70 -1.02
N GLU A 23 -2.90 8.47 -1.31
CA GLU A 23 -3.15 7.31 -0.45
C GLU A 23 -1.91 6.45 -0.19
N VAL A 24 -1.91 5.77 0.96
CA VAL A 24 -0.78 4.97 1.47
C VAL A 24 -0.33 3.85 0.54
N TYR A 25 -1.21 3.31 -0.30
CA TYR A 25 -0.89 2.18 -1.17
C TYR A 25 0.17 2.51 -2.23
N THR A 26 0.21 3.75 -2.72
CA THR A 26 1.19 4.22 -3.71
C THR A 26 2.59 4.26 -3.11
N VAL A 27 2.73 4.84 -1.92
CA VAL A 27 4.00 4.89 -1.19
C VAL A 27 4.43 3.49 -0.73
N GLY A 28 3.48 2.67 -0.28
CA GLY A 28 3.74 1.26 0.02
C GLY A 28 4.29 0.49 -1.20
N THR A 29 3.74 0.75 -2.40
CA THR A 29 4.15 0.05 -3.62
C THR A 29 5.55 0.49 -4.02
N LEU A 30 5.86 1.79 -3.89
CA LEU A 30 7.21 2.31 -4.06
C LEU A 30 8.20 1.63 -3.12
N TRP A 31 7.86 1.49 -1.83
CA TRP A 31 8.73 0.83 -0.85
C TRP A 31 8.99 -0.63 -1.22
N TRP A 32 7.96 -1.35 -1.64
CA TRP A 32 8.10 -2.70 -2.15
C TRP A 32 9.06 -2.77 -3.36
N VAL A 33 8.90 -1.87 -4.32
CA VAL A 33 9.78 -1.77 -5.51
C VAL A 33 11.23 -1.49 -5.10
N LEU A 34 11.47 -0.57 -4.15
CA LEU A 34 12.82 -0.25 -3.69
C LEU A 34 13.49 -1.43 -2.98
N VAL A 35 12.76 -2.17 -2.14
CA VAL A 35 13.29 -3.40 -1.51
C VAL A 35 13.60 -4.45 -2.58
N MET A 36 12.69 -4.67 -3.55
CA MET A 36 12.94 -5.58 -4.68
C MET A 36 14.18 -5.19 -5.48
N LEU A 37 14.35 -3.90 -5.80
CA LEU A 37 15.50 -3.38 -6.53
C LEU A 37 16.81 -3.53 -5.74
N ALA A 38 16.80 -3.25 -4.44
CA ALA A 38 17.96 -3.43 -3.58
C ALA A 38 18.37 -4.91 -3.51
N LEU A 39 17.41 -5.83 -3.38
CA LEU A 39 17.67 -7.29 -3.43
C LEU A 39 18.17 -7.73 -4.81
N TRP A 40 17.62 -7.18 -5.89
CA TRP A 40 18.10 -7.45 -7.24
C TRP A 40 19.57 -7.04 -7.41
N TYR A 41 19.91 -5.80 -7.04
CA TYR A 41 21.30 -5.32 -7.13
C TYR A 41 22.24 -6.08 -6.19
N TRP A 42 21.75 -6.51 -5.04
CA TRP A 42 22.52 -7.36 -4.14
C TRP A 42 22.96 -8.68 -4.81
N GLY A 43 22.09 -9.36 -5.56
CA GLY A 43 22.52 -10.56 -6.26
C GLY A 43 23.45 -10.31 -7.45
N GLN A 44 23.23 -9.19 -8.15
CA GLN A 44 23.82 -8.92 -9.46
C GLN A 44 25.13 -8.12 -9.44
N LEU A 45 25.45 -7.42 -8.34
CA LEU A 45 26.65 -6.58 -8.23
C LEU A 45 27.59 -7.07 -7.12
N PRO A 46 28.47 -8.06 -7.39
CA PRO A 46 29.43 -8.63 -6.44
C PRO A 46 30.22 -7.59 -5.63
N SER A 47 30.71 -6.54 -6.29
CA SER A 47 31.50 -5.47 -5.67
C SER A 47 30.73 -4.57 -4.70
N LYS A 48 29.40 -4.54 -4.78
CA LYS A 48 28.52 -3.67 -3.96
C LYS A 48 27.55 -4.46 -3.08
N ARG A 49 27.73 -5.78 -2.94
CA ARG A 49 26.75 -6.67 -2.29
C ARG A 49 26.40 -6.23 -0.87
N GLN A 50 27.40 -5.90 -0.06
CA GLN A 50 27.17 -5.56 1.35
C GLN A 50 26.27 -4.31 1.48
N GLY A 51 26.56 -3.26 0.69
CA GLY A 51 25.75 -2.03 0.70
C GLY A 51 24.30 -2.28 0.27
N TRP A 52 24.08 -3.06 -0.79
CA TRP A 52 22.73 -3.37 -1.27
C TRP A 52 21.95 -4.29 -0.32
N LEU A 53 22.62 -5.25 0.33
CA LEU A 53 21.98 -6.09 1.34
C LEU A 53 21.59 -5.29 2.57
N PHE A 54 22.48 -4.42 3.04
CA PHE A 54 22.19 -3.49 4.13
C PHE A 54 21.00 -2.60 3.78
N ALA A 55 21.01 -1.99 2.60
CA ALA A 55 19.91 -1.14 2.12
C ALA A 55 18.59 -1.91 2.01
N ALA A 56 18.59 -3.12 1.46
CA ALA A 56 17.39 -3.96 1.36
C ALA A 56 16.80 -4.24 2.75
N ALA A 57 17.65 -4.62 3.71
CA ALA A 57 17.23 -4.93 5.07
C ALA A 57 16.77 -3.69 5.86
N LEU A 58 17.45 -2.56 5.68
CA LEU A 58 17.07 -1.26 6.26
C LEU A 58 15.71 -0.80 5.75
N LEU A 59 15.50 -0.84 4.43
CA LEU A 59 14.23 -0.46 3.80
C LEU A 59 13.09 -1.40 4.25
N SER A 60 13.38 -2.70 4.38
CA SER A 60 12.42 -3.67 4.91
C SER A 60 12.00 -3.33 6.35
N GLY A 61 12.95 -2.96 7.21
CA GLY A 61 12.67 -2.54 8.59
C GLY A 61 11.84 -1.25 8.66
N LEU A 62 12.17 -0.24 7.85
CA LEU A 62 11.40 1.01 7.76
C LEU A 62 9.98 0.81 7.21
N SER A 63 9.77 -0.22 6.39
CA SER A 63 8.48 -0.45 5.73
C SER A 63 7.32 -0.76 6.68
N PHE A 64 7.62 -1.15 7.92
CA PHE A 64 6.63 -1.29 9.01
C PHE A 64 5.91 0.03 9.29
N GLY A 65 6.58 1.17 9.13
CA GLY A 65 5.98 2.50 9.33
C GLY A 65 5.34 3.11 8.08
N VAL A 66 5.29 2.38 6.96
CA VAL A 66 4.70 2.87 5.70
C VAL A 66 3.47 2.05 5.33
N HIS A 67 3.64 0.77 5.05
CA HIS A 67 2.52 -0.12 4.77
C HIS A 67 2.92 -1.59 5.01
N LEU A 68 2.18 -2.29 5.87
CA LEU A 68 2.58 -3.59 6.41
C LEU A 68 2.66 -4.71 5.36
N TYR A 69 1.89 -4.64 4.25
CA TYR A 69 2.07 -5.61 3.15
C TYR A 69 3.51 -5.63 2.64
N SER A 70 4.29 -4.56 2.86
CA SER A 70 5.69 -4.49 2.41
C SER A 70 6.58 -5.59 3.01
N VAL A 71 6.17 -6.15 4.15
CA VAL A 71 6.84 -7.25 4.84
C VAL A 71 6.64 -8.59 4.11
N LEU A 72 5.63 -8.71 3.25
CA LEU A 72 5.34 -9.94 2.50
C LEU A 72 6.45 -10.34 1.52
N ILE A 73 7.45 -9.50 1.30
CA ILE A 73 8.62 -9.83 0.47
C ILE A 73 9.58 -10.76 1.22
N ALA A 74 9.46 -10.84 2.55
CA ALA A 74 10.39 -11.55 3.41
C ALA A 74 10.59 -13.03 3.04
N PRO A 75 9.56 -13.84 2.73
CA PRO A 75 9.77 -15.22 2.28
C PRO A 75 10.59 -15.31 1.00
N ALA A 76 10.34 -14.42 0.03
CA ALA A 76 11.10 -14.35 -1.21
C ALA A 76 12.54 -13.90 -0.97
N ALA A 77 12.73 -12.86 -0.15
CA ALA A 77 14.03 -12.32 0.22
C ALA A 77 14.89 -13.36 0.95
N LEU A 78 14.30 -14.13 1.88
CA LEU A 78 14.99 -15.18 2.63
C LEU A 78 15.44 -16.33 1.72
N LEU A 79 14.55 -16.80 0.83
CA LEU A 79 14.89 -17.84 -0.13
C LEU A 79 15.99 -17.40 -1.09
N TYR A 80 15.87 -16.17 -1.60
CA TYR A 80 16.90 -15.55 -2.43
C TYR A 80 18.21 -15.42 -1.66
N PHE A 81 18.14 -15.04 -0.38
CA PHE A 81 19.32 -14.89 0.45
C PHE A 81 20.07 -16.20 0.65
N VAL A 82 19.35 -17.24 1.03
CA VAL A 82 19.90 -18.58 1.21
C VAL A 82 20.51 -19.08 -0.10
N TRP A 83 19.87 -18.82 -1.24
CA TRP A 83 20.40 -19.19 -2.55
C TRP A 83 21.73 -18.49 -2.82
N ILE A 84 21.77 -17.16 -2.77
CA ILE A 84 22.97 -16.37 -3.07
C ILE A 84 24.11 -16.74 -2.13
N VAL A 85 23.86 -16.87 -0.82
CA VAL A 85 24.90 -17.27 0.14
C VAL A 85 25.44 -18.66 -0.16
N ARG A 86 24.58 -19.65 -0.44
CA ARG A 86 25.02 -21.01 -0.78
C ARG A 86 25.82 -21.08 -2.07
N SER A 87 25.39 -20.36 -3.11
CA SER A 87 26.07 -20.35 -4.41
C SER A 87 27.43 -19.65 -4.38
N ASN A 88 27.71 -18.83 -3.38
CA ASN A 88 28.97 -18.08 -3.25
C ASN A 88 29.85 -18.58 -2.10
N ARG A 89 29.56 -19.74 -1.50
CA ARG A 89 30.46 -20.34 -0.50
C ARG A 89 31.77 -20.76 -1.16
N PRO A 90 32.94 -20.46 -0.56
CA PRO A 90 34.20 -21.00 -1.05
C PRO A 90 34.18 -22.52 -0.92
N ASN A 91 34.56 -23.24 -1.99
CA ASN A 91 34.84 -24.67 -1.88
C ASN A 91 36.08 -24.84 -0.98
N SER A 92 35.98 -25.72 0.01
CA SER A 92 37.01 -25.98 1.04
C SER A 92 38.33 -26.56 0.51
N GLY A 93 38.56 -26.57 -0.81
CA GLY A 93 39.78 -27.08 -1.46
C GLY A 93 40.32 -26.20 -2.59
N GLN A 94 39.82 -24.97 -2.79
CA GLN A 94 40.36 -24.02 -3.77
C GLN A 94 41.06 -22.85 -3.05
N GLU A 95 42.40 -22.86 -3.05
CA GLU A 95 43.24 -21.83 -2.41
C GLU A 95 43.15 -20.43 -3.09
N SER A 96 42.59 -20.36 -4.29
CA SER A 96 42.45 -19.14 -5.08
C SER A 96 41.01 -18.60 -5.08
N ALA A 97 40.44 -18.37 -3.90
CA ALA A 97 39.24 -17.55 -3.78
C ALA A 97 39.51 -16.13 -4.32
N GLY A 98 38.74 -15.71 -5.32
CA GLY A 98 38.86 -14.37 -5.92
C GLY A 98 38.61 -13.25 -4.90
N VAL A 99 39.09 -12.03 -5.20
CA VAL A 99 38.96 -10.84 -4.33
C VAL A 99 37.51 -10.62 -3.85
N GLU A 100 36.54 -10.87 -4.74
CA GLU A 100 35.11 -10.75 -4.42
C GLU A 100 34.61 -11.81 -3.43
N GLN A 101 35.05 -13.06 -3.56
CA GLN A 101 34.72 -14.14 -2.62
C GLN A 101 35.36 -13.93 -1.26
N ARG A 102 36.61 -13.42 -1.22
CA ARG A 102 37.28 -13.04 0.02
C ARG A 102 36.54 -11.92 0.74
N SER A 103 36.09 -10.91 -0.01
CA SER A 103 35.30 -9.80 0.54
C SER A 103 33.93 -10.26 1.07
N PHE A 104 33.29 -11.22 0.39
CA PHE A 104 32.03 -11.82 0.83
C PHE A 104 32.18 -12.73 2.06
N ALA A 105 33.32 -13.41 2.20
CA ALA A 105 33.63 -14.24 3.36
C ALA A 105 34.11 -13.42 4.57
N ALA A 106 34.74 -12.25 4.33
CA ALA A 106 35.31 -11.40 5.38
C ALA A 106 34.27 -10.84 6.35
N ILE A 107 33.06 -10.51 5.86
CA ILE A 107 31.93 -10.10 6.71
C ILE A 107 30.74 -10.97 6.35
N SER A 108 30.20 -11.68 7.35
CA SER A 108 29.04 -12.54 7.18
C SER A 108 27.87 -11.73 6.59
N PRO A 109 27.32 -12.13 5.41
CA PRO A 109 26.13 -11.48 4.83
C PRO A 109 24.97 -11.43 5.81
N LEU A 110 24.86 -12.42 6.71
CA LEU A 110 23.86 -12.42 7.78
C LEU A 110 24.04 -11.23 8.71
N LEU A 111 25.27 -10.91 9.13
CA LEU A 111 25.52 -9.76 10.00
C LEU A 111 25.17 -8.44 9.31
N VAL A 112 25.48 -8.30 8.02
CA VAL A 112 25.12 -7.11 7.23
C VAL A 112 23.61 -6.95 7.13
N GLY A 113 22.90 -8.04 6.83
CA GLY A 113 21.44 -8.05 6.78
C GLY A 113 20.80 -7.74 8.13
N LEU A 114 21.29 -8.36 9.21
CA LEU A 114 20.81 -8.10 10.58
C LEU A 114 21.08 -6.65 11.00
N ALA A 115 22.26 -6.10 10.68
CA ALA A 115 22.58 -4.70 10.96
C ALA A 115 21.63 -3.74 10.23
N GLY A 116 21.40 -3.97 8.93
CA GLY A 116 20.44 -3.16 8.16
C GLY A 116 19.03 -3.23 8.74
N ALA A 117 18.54 -4.44 9.03
CA ALA A 117 17.23 -4.65 9.62
C ALA A 117 17.11 -4.01 11.01
N ALA A 118 18.14 -4.12 11.86
CA ALA A 118 18.16 -3.52 13.19
C ALA A 118 18.12 -1.99 13.13
N VAL A 119 18.87 -1.36 12.21
CA VAL A 119 18.81 0.09 12.00
C VAL A 119 17.42 0.50 11.49
N GLY A 120 16.89 -0.20 10.48
CA GLY A 120 15.57 0.12 9.92
C GLY A 120 14.44 -0.03 10.94
N LEU A 121 14.42 -1.13 11.69
CA LEU A 121 13.44 -1.37 12.74
C LEU A 121 13.63 -0.40 13.92
N GLY A 122 14.87 -0.09 14.29
CA GLY A 122 15.17 0.90 15.33
C GLY A 122 14.66 2.29 14.98
N LEU A 123 14.82 2.73 13.71
CA LEU A 123 14.27 3.99 13.22
C LEU A 123 12.73 3.99 13.19
N PHE A 124 12.11 2.88 12.80
CA PHE A 124 10.65 2.72 12.89
C PHE A 124 10.17 2.85 14.35
N LEU A 125 10.76 2.09 15.27
CA LEU A 125 10.37 2.10 16.69
C LEU A 125 10.62 3.46 17.33
N LEU A 126 11.73 4.13 17.01
CA LEU A 126 12.02 5.48 17.49
C LEU A 126 10.99 6.47 16.96
N SER A 127 10.64 6.40 15.68
CA SER A 127 9.64 7.29 15.07
C SER A 127 8.27 7.07 15.72
N PHE A 128 7.86 5.81 15.89
CA PHE A 128 6.61 5.46 16.57
C PHE A 128 6.61 5.95 18.02
N TYR A 129 7.71 5.76 18.76
CA TYR A 129 7.87 6.29 20.13
C TYR A 129 7.74 7.81 20.22
N ILE A 130 8.35 8.54 19.28
CA ILE A 130 8.24 10.00 19.24
C ILE A 130 6.78 10.43 18.99
N ILE A 131 6.06 9.74 18.10
CA ILE A 131 4.64 10.03 17.83
C ILE A 131 3.78 9.68 19.04
N ASP A 132 4.02 8.52 19.64
CA ASP A 132 3.28 7.99 20.79
C ASP A 132 3.40 8.89 22.02
N VAL A 133 4.62 9.32 22.37
CA VAL A 133 4.86 10.20 23.53
C VAL A 133 4.26 11.59 23.31
N ARG A 134 4.12 12.04 22.06
CA ARG A 134 3.48 13.33 21.76
C ARG A 134 1.97 13.31 21.93
N GLN A 135 1.33 12.12 21.92
CA GLN A 135 -0.11 11.97 22.16
C GLN A 135 -0.96 12.94 21.31
N SER A 136 -0.62 13.08 20.03
CA SER A 136 -1.33 13.99 19.13
C SER A 136 -2.77 13.53 18.91
N ALA A 137 -3.73 14.45 19.04
CA ALA A 137 -5.13 14.20 18.72
C ALA A 137 -5.36 13.72 17.27
N THR A 138 -4.42 14.03 16.38
CA THR A 138 -4.44 13.58 14.98
C THR A 138 -4.01 12.12 14.79
N GLY A 139 -3.55 11.44 15.84
CA GLY A 139 -3.07 10.06 15.76
C GLY A 139 -4.22 9.06 15.72
N TYR A 140 -4.03 7.96 14.99
CA TYR A 140 -5.02 6.88 14.85
C TYR A 140 -5.58 6.37 16.18
N ASP A 141 -4.75 6.37 17.23
CA ASP A 141 -5.17 5.98 18.57
C ASP A 141 -6.30 6.86 19.10
N TYR A 142 -6.22 8.17 18.90
CA TYR A 142 -7.21 9.15 19.38
C TYR A 142 -8.39 9.31 18.43
N THR A 143 -8.16 9.15 17.13
CA THR A 143 -9.23 9.29 16.14
C THR A 143 -10.10 8.04 16.03
N ALA A 144 -9.58 6.84 16.34
CA ALA A 144 -10.31 5.60 16.12
C ALA A 144 -10.15 4.54 17.24
N GLN A 145 -8.94 4.30 17.76
CA GLN A 145 -8.76 3.20 18.74
C GLN A 145 -9.41 3.48 20.10
N TYR A 146 -9.18 4.64 20.72
CA TYR A 146 -9.83 5.01 21.97
C TYR A 146 -11.35 5.19 21.79
N PRO A 147 -11.83 5.88 20.74
CA PRO A 147 -13.27 6.03 20.52
C PRO A 147 -14.01 4.73 20.23
N SER A 148 -13.41 3.81 19.46
CA SER A 148 -14.13 2.68 18.87
C SER A 148 -13.50 1.30 19.09
N GLY A 149 -12.37 1.20 19.79
CA GLY A 149 -11.62 -0.04 20.01
C GLY A 149 -12.42 -1.17 20.65
N THR A 150 -13.44 -0.83 21.43
CA THR A 150 -14.35 -1.81 22.06
C THR A 150 -15.10 -2.65 21.04
N ALA A 151 -15.34 -2.13 19.82
CA ALA A 151 -15.94 -2.88 18.72
C ALA A 151 -15.07 -4.08 18.28
N TRP A 152 -13.78 -4.05 18.60
CA TRP A 152 -12.80 -5.06 18.22
C TRP A 152 -12.15 -5.75 19.43
N GLY A 153 -12.75 -5.60 20.61
CA GLY A 153 -12.24 -6.18 21.85
C GLY A 153 -11.01 -5.48 22.44
N VAL A 154 -10.68 -4.27 21.98
CA VAL A 154 -9.62 -3.43 22.55
C VAL A 154 -10.20 -2.57 23.66
N THR A 155 -9.67 -2.68 24.87
CA THR A 155 -10.09 -1.89 26.02
C THR A 155 -9.08 -0.80 26.37
N ALA A 156 -9.46 0.14 27.24
CA ALA A 156 -8.52 1.13 27.76
C ALA A 156 -7.31 0.50 28.49
N ALA A 157 -7.48 -0.69 29.07
CA ALA A 157 -6.39 -1.44 29.71
C ALA A 157 -5.34 -1.92 28.69
N ASP A 158 -5.76 -2.15 27.45
CA ASP A 158 -4.93 -2.60 26.34
C ASP A 158 -4.23 -1.45 25.61
N MET A 159 -4.31 -0.23 26.15
CA MET A 159 -3.75 0.98 25.55
C MET A 159 -2.94 1.82 26.55
N GLN A 160 -2.62 1.27 27.73
CA GLN A 160 -1.97 2.01 28.82
C GLN A 160 -0.49 2.27 28.55
N THR A 161 0.21 1.26 28.03
CA THR A 161 1.66 1.31 27.79
C THR A 161 1.98 1.47 26.31
N PHE A 162 3.16 2.03 26.02
CA PHE A 162 3.72 2.12 24.68
C PHE A 162 3.66 0.78 23.92
N TRP A 163 4.10 -0.31 24.57
CA TRP A 163 4.14 -1.63 23.93
C TRP A 163 2.76 -2.16 23.58
N GLN A 164 1.75 -1.86 24.40
CA GLN A 164 0.37 -2.23 24.12
C GLN A 164 -0.18 -1.45 22.94
N ARG A 165 -0.01 -0.12 22.89
CA ARG A 165 -0.45 0.71 21.74
C ARG A 165 0.25 0.34 20.44
N LEU A 166 1.56 0.07 20.48
CA LEU A 166 2.31 -0.45 19.36
C LEU A 166 1.74 -1.80 18.89
N TYR A 167 1.43 -2.71 19.83
CA TYR A 167 0.84 -4.00 19.50
C TYR A 167 -0.54 -3.85 18.86
N GLN A 168 -1.43 -3.00 19.38
CA GLN A 168 -2.75 -2.80 18.78
C GLN A 168 -2.64 -2.21 17.37
N THR A 169 -1.73 -1.26 17.17
CA THR A 169 -1.46 -0.68 15.84
C THR A 169 -0.96 -1.73 14.85
N LEU A 170 0.00 -2.57 15.26
CA LEU A 170 0.61 -3.57 14.38
C LEU A 170 -0.29 -4.80 14.13
N SER A 171 -1.07 -5.21 15.13
CA SER A 171 -1.97 -6.38 15.03
C SER A 171 -3.30 -6.04 14.33
N ALA A 172 -3.59 -4.75 14.17
CA ALA A 172 -4.77 -4.21 13.49
C ALA A 172 -6.09 -4.96 13.84
N PRO A 173 -6.53 -4.98 15.11
CA PRO A 173 -7.72 -5.73 15.56
C PRO A 173 -8.96 -5.52 14.69
N GLN A 174 -9.16 -4.28 14.23
CA GLN A 174 -10.21 -3.87 13.30
C GLN A 174 -10.30 -4.78 12.06
N TRP A 175 -9.16 -5.23 11.51
CA TRP A 175 -9.09 -5.95 10.23
C TRP A 175 -8.91 -7.47 10.38
N GLN A 176 -8.76 -7.99 11.60
CA GLN A 176 -8.49 -9.41 11.81
C GLN A 176 -9.60 -10.31 11.27
N SER A 177 -10.87 -9.90 11.41
CA SER A 177 -12.01 -10.65 10.87
C SER A 177 -12.07 -10.72 9.34
N ALA A 178 -11.33 -9.84 8.64
CA ALA A 178 -11.23 -9.85 7.18
C ALA A 178 -10.11 -10.78 6.69
N MET A 179 -9.26 -11.31 7.58
CA MET A 179 -8.18 -12.23 7.26
C MET A 179 -8.67 -13.68 7.31
N PHE A 180 -8.48 -14.39 6.20
CA PHE A 180 -8.88 -15.79 6.01
C PHE A 180 -10.35 -16.09 6.37
N PRO A 181 -11.34 -15.33 5.86
CA PRO A 181 -12.74 -15.48 6.27
C PRO A 181 -13.44 -16.72 5.70
N GLY A 182 -12.78 -17.50 4.83
CA GLY A 182 -13.39 -18.64 4.14
C GLY A 182 -12.43 -19.80 3.87
N GLY A 183 -12.99 -20.93 3.46
CA GLY A 183 -12.25 -22.17 3.15
C GLY A 183 -11.75 -22.27 1.70
N PRO A 184 -11.37 -23.48 1.23
CA PRO A 184 -10.78 -23.67 -0.09
C PRO A 184 -11.62 -23.15 -1.27
N LEU A 185 -12.95 -23.28 -1.22
CA LEU A 185 -13.84 -22.79 -2.28
C LEU A 185 -13.83 -21.25 -2.39
N PHE A 186 -13.71 -20.57 -1.25
CA PHE A 186 -13.53 -19.11 -1.21
C PHE A 186 -12.23 -18.72 -1.94
N MET A 187 -11.12 -19.39 -1.62
CA MET A 187 -9.83 -19.13 -2.28
C MET A 187 -9.89 -19.33 -3.80
N VAL A 188 -10.52 -20.40 -4.28
CA VAL A 188 -10.67 -20.67 -5.72
C VAL A 188 -11.48 -19.57 -6.40
N THR A 189 -12.58 -19.14 -5.78
CA THR A 189 -13.44 -18.06 -6.31
C THR A 189 -12.69 -16.72 -6.35
N ARG A 190 -11.91 -16.42 -5.30
CA ARG A 190 -11.08 -15.21 -5.24
C ARG A 190 -9.93 -15.24 -6.23
N LEU A 191 -9.33 -16.41 -6.49
CA LEU A 191 -8.35 -16.58 -7.56
C LEU A 191 -8.96 -16.35 -8.94
N ALA A 192 -10.15 -16.90 -9.21
CA ALA A 192 -10.86 -16.66 -10.46
C ALA A 192 -11.17 -15.17 -10.65
N THR A 193 -11.61 -14.48 -9.60
CA THR A 193 -11.85 -13.03 -9.60
C THR A 193 -10.57 -12.25 -9.90
N PHE A 194 -9.45 -12.62 -9.27
CA PHE A 194 -8.16 -12.02 -9.56
C PHE A 194 -7.73 -12.22 -11.02
N LEU A 195 -7.86 -13.43 -11.57
CA LEU A 195 -7.50 -13.72 -12.96
C LEU A 195 -8.38 -12.95 -13.95
N PHE A 196 -9.68 -12.87 -13.70
CA PHE A 196 -10.61 -12.06 -14.48
C PHE A 196 -10.18 -10.59 -14.46
N ARG A 197 -9.90 -10.05 -13.25
CA ARG A 197 -9.44 -8.68 -13.09
C ARG A 197 -8.14 -8.42 -13.87
N LEU A 198 -7.17 -9.32 -13.74
CA LEU A 198 -5.86 -9.20 -14.37
C LEU A 198 -5.97 -9.08 -15.90
N ILE A 199 -6.88 -9.84 -16.50
CA ILE A 199 -7.12 -9.83 -17.95
C ILE A 199 -7.94 -8.60 -18.37
N VAL A 200 -9.04 -8.32 -17.68
CA VAL A 200 -10.05 -7.35 -18.13
C VAL A 200 -9.71 -5.92 -17.72
N PHE A 201 -9.23 -5.72 -16.49
CA PHE A 201 -9.01 -4.37 -15.94
C PHE A 201 -7.55 -3.92 -15.98
N GLU A 202 -6.60 -4.85 -15.88
CA GLU A 202 -5.20 -4.49 -15.65
C GLU A 202 -4.31 -4.59 -16.89
N PHE A 203 -4.18 -5.76 -17.50
CA PHE A 203 -3.06 -6.01 -18.43
C PHE A 203 -3.42 -6.64 -19.78
N GLY A 204 -4.58 -7.29 -19.89
CA GLY A 204 -4.94 -8.03 -21.11
C GLY A 204 -4.09 -9.28 -21.36
N LEU A 205 -4.51 -10.09 -22.32
CA LEU A 205 -3.88 -11.37 -22.64
C LEU A 205 -2.44 -11.25 -23.17
N VAL A 206 -2.13 -10.18 -23.91
CA VAL A 206 -0.80 -9.98 -24.52
C VAL A 206 0.27 -9.76 -23.44
N SER A 207 0.00 -8.89 -22.47
CA SER A 207 0.90 -8.62 -21.35
C SER A 207 1.06 -9.84 -20.44
N ILE A 208 -0.01 -10.61 -20.20
CA ILE A 208 0.04 -11.85 -19.41
C ILE A 208 0.88 -12.92 -20.13
N ALA A 209 0.67 -13.11 -21.44
CA ALA A 209 1.47 -14.02 -22.24
C ALA A 209 2.96 -13.61 -22.24
N ALA A 210 3.24 -12.31 -22.37
CA ALA A 210 4.59 -11.78 -22.23
C ALA A 210 5.16 -12.05 -20.83
N ALA A 211 4.39 -11.88 -19.76
CA ALA A 211 4.85 -12.18 -18.39
C ALA A 211 5.26 -13.65 -18.22
N ILE A 212 4.47 -14.58 -18.75
CA ILE A 212 4.78 -16.01 -18.73
C ILE A 212 6.09 -16.29 -19.50
N ILE A 213 6.19 -15.81 -20.74
CA ILE A 213 7.39 -15.97 -21.58
C ILE A 213 8.61 -15.38 -20.87
N GLY A 214 8.46 -14.19 -20.30
CA GLY A 214 9.52 -13.48 -19.62
C GLY A 214 9.98 -14.18 -18.36
N TRP A 215 9.09 -14.77 -17.57
CA TRP A 215 9.49 -15.58 -16.42
C TRP A 215 10.36 -16.77 -16.86
N PHE A 216 9.98 -17.48 -17.94
CA PHE A 216 10.80 -18.55 -18.49
C PHE A 216 12.14 -18.05 -19.04
N ALA A 217 12.17 -16.86 -19.66
CA ALA A 217 13.40 -16.24 -20.14
C ALA A 217 14.34 -15.89 -18.98
N ILE A 218 13.84 -15.22 -17.94
CA ILE A 218 14.58 -14.91 -16.71
C ILE A 218 15.06 -16.21 -16.06
N ARG A 219 14.22 -17.24 -15.93
CA ARG A 219 14.61 -18.53 -15.33
C ARG A 219 15.78 -19.18 -16.05
N ARG A 220 15.82 -19.11 -17.39
CA ARG A 220 16.93 -19.65 -18.19
C ARG A 220 18.23 -18.89 -17.98
N GLN A 221 18.15 -17.57 -17.76
CA GLN A 221 19.32 -16.70 -17.59
C GLN A 221 19.81 -16.64 -16.13
N ASN A 222 18.89 -16.50 -15.19
CA ASN A 222 19.14 -16.33 -13.76
C ASN A 222 18.01 -16.97 -12.94
N ARG A 223 18.21 -18.25 -12.56
CA ARG A 223 17.27 -19.01 -11.72
C ARG A 223 16.99 -18.35 -10.37
N PRO A 224 18.00 -17.88 -9.60
CA PRO A 224 17.75 -17.18 -8.33
C PRO A 224 16.69 -16.08 -8.45
N ILE A 225 16.83 -15.21 -9.46
CA ILE A 225 15.92 -14.07 -9.66
C ILE A 225 14.53 -14.54 -10.07
N ALA A 226 14.43 -15.51 -10.98
CA ALA A 226 13.12 -16.01 -11.43
C ALA A 226 12.31 -16.62 -10.27
N TYR A 227 12.98 -17.33 -9.36
CA TYR A 227 12.33 -17.88 -8.18
C TYR A 227 12.03 -16.83 -7.12
N PHE A 228 12.91 -15.83 -6.91
CA PHE A 228 12.62 -14.68 -6.05
C PHE A 228 11.35 -13.95 -6.50
N MET A 229 11.21 -13.68 -7.79
CA MET A 229 10.01 -13.05 -8.33
C MET A 229 8.77 -13.93 -8.14
N LEU A 230 8.87 -15.22 -8.48
CA LEU A 230 7.73 -16.14 -8.36
C LEU A 230 7.26 -16.29 -6.91
N THR A 231 8.18 -16.43 -5.96
CA THR A 231 7.82 -16.55 -4.54
C THR A 231 7.24 -15.26 -4.01
N GLY A 232 7.80 -14.09 -4.37
CA GLY A 232 7.24 -12.79 -4.00
C GLY A 232 5.81 -12.61 -4.53
N PHE A 233 5.57 -12.95 -5.79
CA PHE A 233 4.24 -12.94 -6.40
C PHE A 233 3.27 -13.88 -5.68
N LEU A 234 3.67 -15.13 -5.43
CA LEU A 234 2.80 -16.12 -4.79
C LEU A 234 2.50 -15.77 -3.34
N THR A 235 3.46 -15.25 -2.58
CA THR A 235 3.24 -14.83 -1.19
C THR A 235 2.19 -13.72 -1.10
N VAL A 236 2.33 -12.67 -1.92
CA VAL A 236 1.33 -11.59 -1.96
C VAL A 236 -0.01 -12.14 -2.44
N LEU A 237 -0.03 -12.91 -3.53
CA LEU A 237 -1.27 -13.45 -4.09
C LEU A 237 -2.02 -14.31 -3.07
N VAL A 238 -1.34 -15.25 -2.39
CA VAL A 238 -1.96 -16.14 -1.40
C VAL A 238 -2.53 -15.36 -0.23
N LEU A 239 -1.84 -14.34 0.27
CA LEU A 239 -2.37 -13.50 1.33
C LEU A 239 -3.61 -12.72 0.84
N VAL A 240 -3.50 -12.03 -0.29
CA VAL A 240 -4.55 -11.12 -0.75
C VAL A 240 -5.81 -11.87 -1.19
N ILE A 241 -5.71 -13.05 -1.83
CA ILE A 241 -6.92 -13.85 -2.12
C ILE A 241 -7.65 -14.26 -0.82
N ASN A 242 -6.93 -14.38 0.29
CA ASN A 242 -7.47 -14.68 1.62
C ASN A 242 -7.79 -13.45 2.47
N TYR A 243 -7.59 -12.23 1.98
CA TYR A 243 -7.89 -11.00 2.71
C TYR A 243 -9.06 -10.28 2.06
N ASP A 244 -10.13 -9.97 2.78
CA ASP A 244 -11.41 -9.50 2.21
C ASP A 244 -11.88 -8.11 2.68
N PRO A 245 -11.04 -7.07 2.56
CA PRO A 245 -11.49 -5.69 2.77
C PRO A 245 -12.32 -5.21 1.57
N GLY A 246 -13.06 -4.11 1.73
CA GLY A 246 -13.92 -3.56 0.69
C GLY A 246 -13.18 -3.14 -0.59
N ASP A 247 -11.89 -2.80 -0.48
CA ASP A 247 -11.01 -2.31 -1.53
C ASP A 247 -9.85 -3.28 -1.85
N LYS A 248 -10.08 -4.58 -1.62
CA LYS A 248 -9.14 -5.70 -1.84
C LYS A 248 -8.30 -5.61 -3.12
N HIS A 249 -8.87 -5.06 -4.19
CA HIS A 249 -8.20 -4.98 -5.48
C HIS A 249 -6.89 -4.17 -5.44
N ILE A 250 -6.79 -3.19 -4.55
CA ILE A 250 -5.60 -2.34 -4.40
C ILE A 250 -4.42 -3.14 -3.83
N PHE A 251 -4.71 -4.13 -2.97
CA PHE A 251 -3.69 -4.99 -2.37
C PHE A 251 -2.97 -5.89 -3.38
N TYR A 252 -3.46 -5.99 -4.63
CA TYR A 252 -2.75 -6.69 -5.71
C TYR A 252 -1.64 -5.87 -6.37
N LEU A 253 -1.49 -4.57 -6.06
CA LEU A 253 -0.45 -3.70 -6.64
C LEU A 253 0.96 -4.31 -6.60
N PRO A 254 1.45 -4.90 -5.49
CA PRO A 254 2.78 -5.53 -5.47
C PRO A 254 2.90 -6.71 -6.45
N SER A 255 1.84 -7.49 -6.61
CA SER A 255 1.79 -8.60 -7.59
C SER A 255 1.82 -8.08 -9.03
N TYR A 256 1.18 -6.95 -9.31
CA TYR A 256 1.18 -6.30 -10.62
C TYR A 256 2.59 -5.83 -11.02
N ILE A 257 3.36 -5.28 -10.07
CA ILE A 257 4.77 -4.92 -10.30
C ILE A 257 5.59 -6.15 -10.75
N VAL A 258 5.48 -7.28 -10.04
CA VAL A 258 6.23 -8.49 -10.38
C VAL A 258 5.86 -9.01 -11.77
N LEU A 259 4.57 -9.02 -12.10
CA LEU A 259 4.07 -9.45 -13.40
C LEU A 259 4.58 -8.56 -14.53
N VAL A 260 4.61 -7.24 -14.33
CA VAL A 260 5.09 -6.29 -15.34
C VAL A 260 6.59 -6.43 -15.57
N VAL A 261 7.40 -6.63 -14.52
CA VAL A 261 8.83 -6.90 -14.70
C VAL A 261 9.05 -8.19 -15.49
N ALA A 262 8.25 -9.23 -15.23
CA ALA A 262 8.28 -10.44 -16.05
C ALA A 262 7.83 -10.14 -17.50
N ALA A 263 6.78 -9.34 -17.70
CA ALA A 263 6.30 -8.98 -19.03
C ALA A 263 7.36 -8.20 -19.82
N MET A 264 8.11 -7.31 -19.18
CA MET A 264 9.24 -6.60 -19.81
C MET A 264 10.27 -7.58 -20.38
N ALA A 265 10.67 -8.61 -19.62
CA ALA A 265 11.59 -9.63 -20.10
C ALA A 265 10.99 -10.47 -21.25
N GLY A 266 9.67 -10.71 -21.23
CA GLY A 266 8.97 -11.38 -22.32
C GLY A 266 8.94 -10.55 -23.59
N PHE A 267 8.61 -9.27 -23.48
CA PHE A 267 8.65 -8.34 -24.60
C PHE A 267 10.06 -8.19 -25.17
N ASP A 268 11.09 -8.16 -24.32
CA ASP A 268 12.49 -8.16 -24.77
C ASP A 268 12.79 -9.39 -25.64
N HIS A 269 12.44 -10.58 -25.14
CA HIS A 269 12.62 -11.83 -25.85
C HIS A 269 11.86 -11.89 -27.19
N LEU A 270 10.62 -11.38 -27.21
CA LEU A 270 9.79 -11.33 -28.42
C LEU A 270 10.33 -10.32 -29.44
N LEU A 271 10.75 -9.14 -29.00
CA LEU A 271 11.33 -8.11 -29.87
C LEU A 271 12.64 -8.59 -30.52
N ASN A 272 13.53 -9.21 -29.74
CA ASN A 272 14.78 -9.76 -30.25
C ASN A 272 14.55 -10.90 -31.26
N ARG A 273 13.53 -11.75 -31.05
CA ARG A 273 13.15 -12.78 -32.03
C ARG A 273 12.51 -12.23 -33.30
N ALA A 274 11.70 -11.17 -33.16
CA ALA A 274 11.09 -10.52 -34.31
C ALA A 274 12.17 -9.88 -35.21
N GLU A 275 13.15 -9.21 -34.61
CA GLU A 275 14.32 -8.66 -35.33
C GLU A 275 15.06 -9.74 -36.13
N GLN A 276 15.36 -10.88 -35.49
CA GLN A 276 16.09 -11.98 -36.14
C GLN A 276 15.34 -12.60 -37.33
N ARG A 277 14.00 -12.59 -37.32
CA ARG A 277 13.16 -13.22 -38.36
C ARG A 277 12.68 -12.27 -39.44
N LEU A 278 12.41 -11.01 -39.11
CA LEU A 278 11.77 -10.06 -40.03
C LEU A 278 12.76 -9.36 -40.98
N TRP A 279 14.02 -9.81 -41.07
CA TRP A 279 15.07 -9.25 -41.95
C TRP A 279 15.25 -7.72 -41.83
N THR A 280 14.74 -7.11 -40.76
CA THR A 280 14.87 -5.67 -40.51
C THR A 280 16.14 -5.44 -39.71
N GLN A 281 17.31 -5.55 -40.37
CA GLN A 281 18.56 -5.00 -39.81
C GLN A 281 18.52 -3.46 -39.67
N LYS A 282 17.38 -2.84 -40.00
CA LYS A 282 17.14 -1.41 -39.88
C LYS A 282 16.56 -1.09 -38.49
N PRO A 283 17.02 -0.01 -37.84
CA PRO A 283 16.60 0.35 -36.47
C PRO A 283 15.09 0.60 -36.33
N TRP A 284 14.39 0.96 -37.42
CA TRP A 284 12.94 1.19 -37.41
C TRP A 284 12.11 -0.09 -37.26
N GLY A 285 12.65 -1.28 -37.58
CA GLY A 285 11.93 -2.55 -37.46
C GLY A 285 11.54 -2.86 -36.01
N LYS A 286 12.48 -2.65 -35.07
CA LYS A 286 12.21 -2.77 -33.63
C LYS A 286 11.15 -1.77 -33.17
N ALA A 287 11.22 -0.54 -33.65
CA ALA A 287 10.25 0.49 -33.30
C ALA A 287 8.85 0.15 -33.80
N ALA A 288 8.72 -0.39 -35.02
CA ALA A 288 7.44 -0.84 -35.58
C ALA A 288 6.85 -2.01 -34.77
N VAL A 289 7.64 -3.02 -34.43
CA VAL A 289 7.15 -4.15 -33.60
C VAL A 289 6.80 -3.68 -32.19
N ALA A 290 7.58 -2.77 -31.60
CA ALA A 290 7.24 -2.17 -30.31
C ALA A 290 5.92 -1.38 -30.39
N LEU A 291 5.71 -0.60 -31.46
CA LEU A 291 4.45 0.11 -31.69
C LEU A 291 3.26 -0.85 -31.80
N ILE A 292 3.42 -1.99 -32.49
CA ILE A 292 2.39 -3.03 -32.53
C ILE A 292 2.07 -3.52 -31.12
N PHE A 293 3.07 -3.78 -30.27
CA PHE A 293 2.81 -4.16 -28.88
C PHE A 293 2.12 -3.05 -28.09
N VAL A 294 2.49 -1.78 -28.27
CA VAL A 294 1.78 -0.64 -27.65
C VAL A 294 0.31 -0.65 -28.05
N LEU A 295 0.01 -0.82 -29.34
CA LEU A 295 -1.37 -0.90 -29.83
C LEU A 295 -2.12 -2.11 -29.26
N LEU A 296 -1.48 -3.28 -29.20
CA LEU A 296 -2.10 -4.50 -28.67
C LEU A 296 -2.35 -4.44 -27.16
N ILE A 297 -1.47 -3.80 -26.40
CA ILE A 297 -1.65 -3.55 -24.96
C ILE A 297 -2.75 -2.52 -24.77
N GLY A 298 -2.71 -1.42 -25.54
CA GLY A 298 -3.57 -0.26 -25.36
C GLY A 298 -4.99 -0.45 -25.89
N GLN A 299 -5.22 -1.25 -26.93
CA GLN A 299 -6.51 -1.32 -27.64
C GLN A 299 -7.74 -1.54 -26.74
N HIS A 300 -7.58 -2.30 -25.65
CA HIS A 300 -8.68 -2.58 -24.72
C HIS A 300 -8.97 -1.40 -23.78
N PHE A 301 -7.96 -0.57 -23.49
CA PHE A 301 -8.01 0.47 -22.47
C PHE A 301 -8.09 1.89 -23.05
N TRP A 302 -7.60 2.09 -24.28
CA TRP A 302 -7.35 3.39 -24.90
C TRP A 302 -8.56 4.33 -24.91
N PRO A 303 -9.79 3.90 -25.29
CA PRO A 303 -10.92 4.81 -25.37
C PRO A 303 -11.20 5.50 -24.03
N ALA A 304 -11.28 4.74 -22.95
CA ALA A 304 -11.57 5.28 -21.62
C ALA A 304 -10.39 6.07 -21.04
N ARG A 305 -9.15 5.68 -21.35
CA ARG A 305 -7.93 6.34 -20.85
C ARG A 305 -7.68 7.68 -21.55
N LEU A 306 -8.02 7.78 -22.84
CA LEU A 306 -7.98 9.05 -23.56
C LEU A 306 -9.00 10.04 -23.04
N VAL A 307 -10.24 9.59 -22.78
CA VAL A 307 -11.27 10.45 -22.19
C VAL A 307 -10.79 10.98 -20.84
N ALA A 308 -10.29 10.09 -19.97
CA ALA A 308 -9.72 10.49 -18.69
C ALA A 308 -8.57 11.50 -18.81
N LEU A 309 -7.67 11.32 -19.78
CA LEU A 309 -6.57 12.26 -20.03
C LEU A 309 -7.06 13.64 -20.47
N VAL A 310 -8.08 13.69 -21.33
CA VAL A 310 -8.68 14.94 -21.81
C VAL A 310 -9.46 15.65 -20.69
N GLU A 311 -10.19 14.90 -19.88
CA GLU A 311 -10.96 15.44 -18.76
C GLU A 311 -10.10 15.82 -17.55
N GLY A 312 -8.85 15.34 -17.48
CA GLY A 312 -7.96 15.57 -16.33
C GLY A 312 -8.37 14.81 -15.07
N LYS A 313 -9.18 13.76 -15.21
CA LYS A 313 -9.71 12.94 -14.11
C LYS A 313 -9.78 11.47 -14.51
N ALA A 314 -9.73 10.54 -13.55
CA ALA A 314 -9.73 9.11 -13.88
C ALA A 314 -11.15 8.56 -14.10
N SER A 315 -11.88 9.10 -15.09
CA SER A 315 -13.30 8.79 -15.35
C SER A 315 -13.60 7.35 -15.78
N PHE A 316 -12.57 6.53 -16.04
CA PHE A 316 -12.71 5.09 -16.28
C PHE A 316 -12.88 4.28 -14.99
N VAL A 317 -12.64 4.89 -13.83
CA VAL A 317 -12.75 4.24 -12.51
C VAL A 317 -14.22 4.16 -12.13
N THR A 318 -14.79 2.96 -12.18
CA THR A 318 -16.22 2.71 -11.91
C THR A 318 -16.47 2.09 -10.54
N GLU A 319 -15.42 1.55 -9.91
CA GLU A 319 -15.51 0.97 -8.58
C GLU A 319 -15.63 2.06 -7.54
N THR A 320 -16.60 1.93 -6.65
CA THR A 320 -16.80 2.85 -5.54
C THR A 320 -15.57 2.80 -4.64
N TYR A 321 -14.83 3.91 -4.59
CA TYR A 321 -13.70 4.11 -3.69
C TYR A 321 -13.90 5.41 -2.91
N PRO A 322 -13.45 5.51 -1.64
CA PRO A 322 -13.73 6.69 -0.83
C PRO A 322 -13.25 8.00 -1.47
N TYR A 323 -12.07 7.99 -2.08
CA TYR A 323 -11.49 9.20 -2.66
C TYR A 323 -12.02 9.49 -4.07
N PRO A 324 -12.55 10.70 -4.32
CA PRO A 324 -13.18 11.05 -5.58
C PRO A 324 -12.13 11.26 -6.67
N VAL A 325 -12.05 10.29 -7.58
CA VAL A 325 -11.23 10.39 -8.81
C VAL A 325 -11.85 11.28 -9.87
N ASP A 326 -13.15 11.56 -9.77
CA ASP A 326 -13.90 12.43 -10.68
C ASP A 326 -13.79 13.92 -10.36
N ASP A 327 -13.46 14.23 -9.10
CA ASP A 327 -13.23 15.60 -8.62
C ASP A 327 -12.13 15.60 -7.57
N LEU A 328 -10.89 15.69 -8.06
CA LEU A 328 -9.69 15.65 -7.22
C LEU A 328 -9.60 16.83 -6.23
N THR A 329 -10.38 17.90 -6.48
CA THR A 329 -10.41 19.10 -5.63
C THR A 329 -11.50 19.05 -4.55
N ALA A 330 -12.44 18.12 -4.66
CA ALA A 330 -13.55 17.99 -3.72
C ALA A 330 -13.09 17.78 -2.26
N PRO A 331 -12.16 16.86 -1.93
CA PRO A 331 -11.74 16.63 -0.54
C PRO A 331 -11.22 17.91 0.11
N ARG A 332 -10.44 18.69 -0.65
CA ARG A 332 -9.90 19.97 -0.22
C ARG A 332 -11.00 20.99 0.07
N ARG A 333 -11.92 21.21 -0.87
CA ARG A 333 -13.02 22.18 -0.69
C ARG A 333 -13.93 21.81 0.48
N TYR A 334 -14.24 20.51 0.65
CA TYR A 334 -15.02 20.05 1.80
C TYR A 334 -14.28 20.30 3.11
N ALA A 335 -12.97 20.03 3.17
CA ALA A 335 -12.17 20.28 4.34
C ALA A 335 -12.12 21.77 4.71
N GLU A 336 -11.92 22.67 3.74
CA GLU A 336 -11.93 24.12 3.97
C GLU A 336 -13.30 24.61 4.46
N ALA A 337 -14.39 24.13 3.85
CA ALA A 337 -15.74 24.51 4.24
C ALA A 337 -16.06 24.11 5.69
N ILE A 338 -15.66 22.91 6.09
CA ILE A 338 -15.82 22.41 7.46
C ILE A 338 -14.91 23.21 8.40
N ALA A 339 -13.61 23.30 8.12
CA ALA A 339 -12.62 23.97 8.98
C ALA A 339 -13.02 25.42 9.29
N ASN A 340 -13.44 26.18 8.29
CA ASN A 340 -13.82 27.59 8.45
C ASN A 340 -15.09 27.79 9.29
N GLY A 341 -15.93 26.76 9.41
CA GLY A 341 -17.19 26.79 10.16
C GLY A 341 -17.10 26.26 11.59
N LEU A 342 -15.92 25.85 12.06
CA LEU A 342 -15.72 25.27 13.39
C LEU A 342 -15.19 26.32 14.38
N PRO A 343 -15.57 26.28 15.67
CA PRO A 343 -14.87 26.94 16.77
C PRO A 343 -13.46 26.36 17.02
N ASP A 344 -12.58 27.11 17.70
CA ASP A 344 -11.17 26.72 17.94
C ASP A 344 -10.97 25.54 18.91
N ASP A 345 -11.97 25.26 19.74
CA ASP A 345 -11.97 24.19 20.75
C ASP A 345 -12.98 23.08 20.43
N ALA A 346 -13.49 23.01 19.19
CA ALA A 346 -14.55 22.07 18.85
C ALA A 346 -14.11 20.59 18.88
N PHE A 347 -15.03 19.69 19.23
CA PHE A 347 -14.90 18.25 19.00
C PHE A 347 -15.79 17.83 17.83
N VAL A 348 -15.23 17.15 16.82
CA VAL A 348 -15.93 16.91 15.55
C VAL A 348 -15.90 15.45 15.15
N LEU A 349 -17.07 14.88 14.89
CA LEU A 349 -17.22 13.52 14.38
C LEU A 349 -17.26 13.58 12.86
N LEU A 350 -16.28 12.97 12.20
CA LEU A 350 -16.16 12.96 10.74
C LEU A 350 -15.89 11.55 10.23
N GLU A 351 -16.47 11.20 9.08
CA GLU A 351 -16.07 10.00 8.34
C GLU A 351 -14.57 10.06 7.99
N TRP A 352 -13.89 8.90 8.01
CA TRP A 352 -12.43 8.79 7.84
C TRP A 352 -11.91 9.53 6.61
N ARG A 353 -12.68 9.50 5.52
CA ARG A 353 -12.36 10.11 4.22
C ARG A 353 -12.11 11.61 4.35
N THR A 354 -12.86 12.27 5.22
CA THR A 354 -12.83 13.73 5.39
C THR A 354 -11.93 14.11 6.57
N LEU A 355 -11.89 13.28 7.61
CA LEU A 355 -11.20 13.52 8.87
C LEU A 355 -9.78 14.05 8.71
N TYR A 356 -8.91 13.35 7.97
CA TYR A 356 -7.51 13.76 7.84
C TYR A 356 -7.31 14.98 6.94
N ALA A 357 -8.21 15.20 5.97
CA ALA A 357 -8.18 16.41 5.16
C ALA A 357 -8.56 17.64 6.00
N VAL A 358 -9.55 17.53 6.89
CA VAL A 358 -9.91 18.63 7.81
C VAL A 358 -8.78 18.87 8.80
N TYR A 359 -8.18 17.83 9.39
CA TYR A 359 -7.01 18.00 10.26
C TYR A 359 -5.84 18.69 9.56
N TYR A 360 -5.56 18.37 8.30
CA TYR A 360 -4.50 19.07 7.56
C TYR A 360 -4.80 20.57 7.44
N VAL A 361 -6.02 20.94 7.04
CA VAL A 361 -6.41 22.35 6.93
C VAL A 361 -6.37 23.04 8.29
N THR A 362 -6.94 22.46 9.34
CA THR A 362 -7.00 23.11 10.65
C THR A 362 -5.64 23.17 11.34
N ALA A 363 -4.95 22.04 11.48
CA ALA A 363 -3.74 21.93 12.29
C ALA A 363 -2.49 22.43 11.56
N VAL A 364 -2.36 22.20 10.24
CA VAL A 364 -1.14 22.53 9.49
C VAL A 364 -1.22 23.91 8.85
N GLU A 365 -2.35 24.26 8.24
CA GLU A 365 -2.45 25.51 7.47
C GLU A 365 -3.03 26.68 8.27
N GLN A 366 -4.00 26.39 9.15
CA GLN A 366 -4.63 27.41 9.99
C GLN A 366 -3.99 27.50 11.38
N GLU A 367 -3.12 26.56 11.75
CA GLU A 367 -2.47 26.47 13.07
C GLU A 367 -3.45 26.38 14.26
N ARG A 368 -4.65 25.83 14.01
CA ARG A 368 -5.74 25.68 14.99
C ARG A 368 -5.70 24.29 15.61
N MET A 369 -4.90 24.15 16.66
CA MET A 369 -4.59 22.88 17.31
C MET A 369 -5.61 22.42 18.37
N GLY A 370 -6.59 23.26 18.73
CA GLY A 370 -7.61 22.93 19.75
C GLY A 370 -8.81 22.12 19.23
N ILE A 371 -8.90 21.94 17.90
CA ILE A 371 -9.95 21.15 17.27
C ILE A 371 -9.55 19.68 17.31
N GLU A 372 -10.38 18.87 17.95
CA GLU A 372 -10.23 17.42 18.01
C GLU A 372 -11.30 16.74 17.18
N MET A 373 -10.96 15.58 16.62
CA MET A 373 -11.83 14.81 15.74
C MET A 373 -11.71 13.32 15.99
N ALA A 374 -12.84 12.63 15.83
CA ALA A 374 -12.92 11.18 15.92
C ALA A 374 -13.73 10.61 14.74
N GLU A 375 -13.36 9.42 14.30
CA GLU A 375 -14.15 8.62 13.38
C GLU A 375 -15.28 7.94 14.17
N PRO A 376 -16.55 8.23 13.87
CA PRO A 376 -17.67 7.75 14.69
C PRO A 376 -17.97 6.27 14.48
N THR A 377 -17.83 5.77 13.25
CA THR A 377 -18.18 4.40 12.87
C THR A 377 -17.10 3.76 11.97
N PRO A 378 -15.87 3.55 12.48
CA PRO A 378 -14.84 2.83 11.74
C PRO A 378 -15.28 1.40 11.38
N TYR A 379 -14.53 0.75 10.48
CA TYR A 379 -14.85 -0.60 9.99
C TYR A 379 -15.23 -1.56 11.13
N ARG A 380 -16.30 -2.34 10.92
CA ARG A 380 -16.86 -3.32 11.88
C ARG A 380 -17.45 -2.74 13.18
N THR A 381 -17.92 -1.51 13.16
CA THR A 381 -18.81 -0.95 14.20
C THR A 381 -20.30 -1.19 13.94
N GLU A 382 -20.65 -1.85 12.82
CA GLU A 382 -22.05 -2.05 12.37
C GLU A 382 -22.84 -0.74 12.22
N GLY A 383 -22.13 0.37 11.98
CA GLY A 383 -22.72 1.71 11.87
C GLY A 383 -23.15 2.32 13.21
N GLN A 384 -22.65 1.77 14.34
CA GLN A 384 -22.98 2.23 15.68
C GLN A 384 -21.81 2.95 16.35
N VAL A 385 -22.09 4.11 16.94
CA VAL A 385 -21.12 4.85 17.73
C VAL A 385 -20.89 4.13 19.06
N GLN A 386 -19.62 3.85 19.35
CA GLN A 386 -19.26 3.01 20.48
C GLN A 386 -19.40 3.73 21.84
N PRO A 387 -19.67 3.00 22.95
CA PRO A 387 -19.88 3.61 24.26
C PRO A 387 -18.77 4.56 24.75
N PRO A 388 -17.47 4.30 24.52
CA PRO A 388 -16.41 5.24 24.91
C PRO A 388 -16.56 6.61 24.24
N LEU A 389 -16.85 6.64 22.94
CA LEU A 389 -17.07 7.89 22.20
C LEU A 389 -18.35 8.62 22.68
N ILE A 390 -19.43 7.88 22.97
CA ILE A 390 -20.64 8.48 23.56
C ILE A 390 -20.34 9.12 24.93
N ALA A 391 -19.50 8.47 25.75
CA ALA A 391 -19.10 9.00 27.05
C ALA A 391 -18.28 10.29 26.91
N GLN A 392 -17.30 10.31 25.99
CA GLN A 392 -16.50 11.49 25.67
C GLN A 392 -17.38 12.66 25.21
N ILE A 393 -18.29 12.44 24.26
CA ILE A 393 -19.21 13.49 23.77
C ILE A 393 -20.03 14.08 24.93
N LYS A 394 -20.52 13.24 25.85
CA LYS A 394 -21.26 13.72 27.02
C LYS A 394 -20.40 14.56 27.96
N GLU A 395 -19.13 14.21 28.13
CA GLU A 395 -18.17 14.96 28.94
C GLU A 395 -17.87 16.32 28.31
N ASP A 396 -17.54 16.34 27.02
CA ASP A 396 -17.29 17.57 26.24
C ASP A 396 -18.48 18.53 26.29
N LEU A 397 -19.70 18.04 26.05
CA LEU A 397 -20.91 18.86 26.13
C LEU A 397 -21.16 19.43 27.53
N ARG A 398 -20.87 18.68 28.60
CA ARG A 398 -21.00 19.17 29.98
C ARG A 398 -19.93 20.20 30.33
N ALA A 399 -18.74 20.07 29.75
CA ALA A 399 -17.66 21.03 29.88
C ALA A 399 -17.89 22.31 29.05
N GLY A 400 -18.95 22.37 28.24
CA GLY A 400 -19.26 23.50 27.37
C GLY A 400 -18.51 23.49 26.04
N ARG A 401 -17.80 22.40 25.73
CA ARG A 401 -17.09 22.22 24.45
C ARG A 401 -18.10 22.02 23.31
N PRO A 402 -18.03 22.80 22.22
CA PRO A 402 -18.90 22.59 21.06
C PRO A 402 -18.65 21.24 20.39
N VAL A 403 -19.70 20.44 20.16
CA VAL A 403 -19.58 19.15 19.47
C VAL A 403 -20.38 19.15 18.17
N PHE A 404 -19.74 18.72 17.08
CA PHE A 404 -20.34 18.65 15.74
C PHE A 404 -20.20 17.26 15.11
N THR A 405 -21.05 16.96 14.14
CA THR A 405 -20.98 15.73 13.34
C THR A 405 -21.36 15.99 11.87
N ASP A 406 -20.72 15.30 10.92
CA ASP A 406 -21.05 15.39 9.49
C ASP A 406 -22.33 14.64 9.10
N ASN A 407 -22.64 13.57 9.84
CA ASN A 407 -23.80 12.72 9.62
C ASN A 407 -24.54 12.44 10.94
N ARG A 408 -25.76 11.91 10.85
CA ARG A 408 -26.57 11.61 12.04
C ARG A 408 -26.08 10.37 12.78
N TYR A 409 -25.62 9.33 12.08
CA TYR A 409 -25.31 8.02 12.67
C TYR A 409 -26.47 7.54 13.57
N ASP A 410 -26.18 6.79 14.64
CA ASP A 410 -27.11 6.44 15.71
C ASP A 410 -27.14 7.48 16.86
N LEU A 411 -26.46 8.62 16.70
CA LEU A 411 -26.41 9.70 17.70
C LEU A 411 -27.79 10.26 18.11
N PRO A 412 -28.85 10.31 17.27
CA PRO A 412 -30.17 10.73 17.69
C PRO A 412 -30.82 9.86 18.77
N GLN A 413 -30.21 8.74 19.16
CA GLN A 413 -30.66 7.97 20.33
C GLN A 413 -30.17 8.60 21.64
N TYR A 414 -29.04 9.31 21.60
CA TYR A 414 -28.32 9.80 22.77
C TYR A 414 -28.34 11.33 22.90
N PHE A 415 -28.44 12.06 21.79
CA PHE A 415 -28.28 13.51 21.74
C PHE A 415 -29.39 14.19 20.93
N ASN A 416 -29.57 15.48 21.16
CA ASN A 416 -30.31 16.37 20.28
C ASN A 416 -29.37 16.86 19.17
N LEU A 417 -29.82 16.80 17.91
CA LEU A 417 -29.04 17.22 16.74
C LEU A 417 -29.74 18.39 16.05
N GLN A 418 -29.03 19.49 15.87
CA GLN A 418 -29.50 20.65 15.13
C GLN A 418 -28.63 20.86 13.89
N ARG A 419 -29.23 21.03 12.71
CA ARG A 419 -28.49 21.28 11.47
C ARG A 419 -27.98 22.72 11.46
N GLU A 420 -26.69 22.89 11.21
CA GLU A 420 -26.03 24.19 11.16
C GLU A 420 -25.86 24.70 9.70
N PRO A 421 -25.69 26.02 9.50
CA PRO A 421 -25.49 26.61 8.17
C PRO A 421 -24.25 26.08 7.44
N ASN A 422 -23.22 25.66 8.18
CA ASN A 422 -22.01 25.04 7.64
C ASN A 422 -22.23 23.61 7.12
N GLY A 423 -23.45 23.07 7.25
CA GLY A 423 -23.81 21.73 6.79
C GLY A 423 -23.55 20.62 7.80
N LEU A 424 -22.93 20.89 8.96
CA LEU A 424 -22.80 19.93 10.06
C LEU A 424 -24.06 19.88 10.92
N TYR A 425 -24.10 18.94 11.86
CA TYR A 425 -25.05 18.95 12.96
C TYR A 425 -24.34 19.28 14.26
N SER A 426 -24.83 20.27 15.01
CA SER A 426 -24.43 20.50 16.40
C SER A 426 -25.15 19.53 17.33
N LEU A 427 -24.45 19.07 18.35
CA LEU A 427 -24.99 18.17 19.37
C LEU A 427 -25.29 18.93 20.67
N SER A 428 -26.36 18.53 21.34
CA SER A 428 -26.65 18.92 22.73
C SER A 428 -27.18 17.73 23.53
N LEU A 429 -27.04 17.78 24.86
CA LEU A 429 -27.56 16.76 25.75
C LEU A 429 -29.08 16.68 25.64
N ARG A 430 -29.62 15.46 25.73
CA ARG A 430 -31.04 15.25 26.01
C ARG A 430 -31.28 15.52 27.49
N GLU A 431 -32.30 16.30 27.79
CA GLU A 431 -32.82 16.49 29.15
C GLU A 431 -33.32 15.18 29.75
#